data_AF-A0AA86PKW4-F1
#
_entry.id   AF-A0AA86PKW4-F1
#
_cell.length_a   1.000
_cell.length_b   1.000
_cell.length_c   1.000
_cell.angle_alpha   90.00
_cell.angle_beta   90.00
_cell.angle_gamma   90.00
#
_symmetry.space_group_name_H-M   'P 1'
#
loop_
_entity.id
_entity.type
_entity.pdbx_description
1 polymer ?
#
loop_
_entity_poly.entity_id
_entity_poly.type
_entity_poly.pdbx_seq_one_letter_code
_entity_poly.pdbx_strand_id
1 'polypeptide(L)'
;MDNCSINHDRTPEIIDFANHHIIYNAPTSPELNPIEMVFSIWKQNVKSIAIEPEEIVLQELCNKMVIAFTCMKEQQILACIDHTVNTVFAKALAKEDLLGEGYTM
;
A
#
# COMPACT_ATOMS: atom_id res chain seq x y z
N MET A 1 -6.86 3.29 6.71
CA MET A 1 -7.72 2.89 5.57
C MET A 1 -8.11 4.15 4.82
N ASP A 2 -8.24 4.10 3.49
CA ASP A 2 -8.74 5.25 2.73
C ASP A 2 -10.26 5.42 2.89
N ASN A 3 -10.78 6.60 2.54
CA ASN A 3 -12.21 6.92 2.66
C ASN A 3 -13.04 6.45 1.45
N CYS A 4 -12.65 5.34 0.81
CA CYS A 4 -13.42 4.79 -0.30
C CYS A 4 -14.80 4.33 0.21
N SER A 5 -15.85 4.49 -0.61
CA SER A 5 -17.23 4.19 -0.20
C SER A 5 -17.40 2.76 0.30
N ILE A 6 -16.70 1.80 -0.31
CA ILE A 6 -16.72 0.38 0.08
C ILE A 6 -16.23 0.16 1.53
N ASN A 7 -15.42 1.07 2.06
CA ASN A 7 -14.89 0.99 3.42
C ASN A 7 -15.86 1.54 4.47
N HIS A 8 -16.93 2.22 4.05
CA HIS A 8 -17.93 2.83 4.94
C HIS A 8 -19.22 2.03 5.05
N ASP A 9 -19.40 0.99 4.24
CA ASP A 9 -20.59 0.14 4.28
C ASP A 9 -20.57 -0.80 5.49
N ARG A 10 -20.20 -2.07 5.31
CA ARG A 10 -20.25 -3.09 6.38
C ARG A 10 -18.97 -3.20 7.21
N THR A 11 -17.90 -2.54 6.77
CA THR A 11 -16.58 -2.61 7.40
C THR A 11 -16.60 -2.12 8.86
N PRO A 12 -17.28 -1.01 9.23
CA PRO A 12 -17.30 -0.55 10.62
C PRO A 12 -17.86 -1.57 11.60
N GLU A 13 -18.97 -2.24 11.25
CA GLU A 13 -19.61 -3.26 12.10
C GLU A 13 -18.69 -4.47 12.34
N ILE A 14 -17.98 -4.92 11.29
CA ILE A 14 -17.07 -6.05 11.36
C ILE A 14 -15.84 -5.72 12.22
N ILE A 15 -15.31 -4.51 12.08
CA ILE A 15 -14.12 -4.07 12.81
C ILE A 15 -14.44 -3.84 14.30
N ASP A 16 -15.60 -3.26 14.61
CA ASP A 16 -16.07 -3.08 15.99
C ASP A 16 -16.29 -4.43 16.68
N PHE A 17 -16.91 -5.39 15.98
CA PHE A 17 -17.06 -6.76 16.48
C PHE A 17 -15.71 -7.43 16.82
N ALA A 18 -14.66 -7.10 16.07
CA ALA A 18 -13.30 -7.61 16.30
C ALA A 18 -12.51 -6.84 17.38
N ASN A 19 -13.13 -5.87 18.07
CA ASN A 19 -12.49 -5.00 19.06
C ASN A 19 -11.25 -4.25 18.50
N HIS A 20 -11.37 -3.82 17.25
CA HIS A 20 -10.39 -3.00 16.55
C HIS A 20 -10.96 -1.62 16.26
N HIS A 21 -10.08 -0.66 15.98
CA HIS A 21 -10.47 0.69 15.61
C HIS A 21 -10.04 1.00 14.18
N ILE A 22 -10.95 1.57 13.39
CA ILE A 22 -10.61 2.05 12.05
C ILE A 22 -9.99 3.44 12.16
N ILE A 23 -8.77 3.57 11.64
CA ILE A 23 -8.15 4.87 11.38
C ILE A 23 -8.34 5.17 9.90
N TYR A 24 -9.16 6.17 9.62
CA TYR A 24 -9.35 6.69 8.28
C TYR A 24 -8.29 7.75 7.97
N ASN A 25 -7.69 7.66 6.79
CA ASN A 25 -6.71 8.61 6.32
C ASN A 25 -7.38 9.83 5.70
N ALA A 26 -6.61 10.92 5.52
CA ALA A 26 -7.09 12.06 4.74
C ALA A 26 -7.41 11.63 3.29
N PRO A 27 -8.45 12.23 2.66
CA PRO A 27 -8.72 12.01 1.24
C PRO A 27 -7.49 12.31 0.39
N THR A 28 -7.28 11.51 -0.66
CA THR A 28 -6.17 11.70 -1.61
C THR A 28 -4.76 11.68 -1.01
N SER A 29 -4.57 11.04 0.15
CA SER A 29 -3.27 10.89 0.82
C SER A 29 -2.79 9.44 0.88
N PRO A 30 -2.46 8.81 -0.28
CA PRO A 30 -1.98 7.43 -0.33
C PRO A 30 -0.67 7.22 0.44
N GLU A 31 0.18 8.24 0.52
CA GLU A 31 1.45 8.21 1.25
C GLU A 31 1.29 7.99 2.76
N LEU A 32 0.11 8.33 3.30
CA LEU A 32 -0.24 8.08 4.69
C LEU A 32 -0.78 6.66 4.92
N ASN A 33 -0.94 5.85 3.86
CA ASN A 33 -1.47 4.50 3.95
C ASN A 33 -0.34 3.48 3.79
N PRO A 34 0.09 2.77 4.85
CA PRO A 34 1.24 1.86 4.78
C PRO A 34 1.14 0.79 3.69
N ILE A 35 -0.08 0.35 3.37
CA ILE A 35 -0.32 -0.66 2.33
C ILE A 35 0.06 -0.16 0.94
N GLU A 36 -0.01 1.16 0.66
CA GLU A 36 0.37 1.72 -0.64
C GLU A 36 1.87 1.60 -0.88
N MET A 37 2.68 1.81 0.17
CA MET A 37 4.13 1.62 0.08
C MET A 37 4.47 0.13 -0.11
N VAL A 38 3.79 -0.78 0.61
CA VAL A 38 3.92 -2.23 0.38
C VAL A 38 3.56 -2.59 -1.07
N PHE A 39 2.46 -2.04 -1.58
CA PHE A 39 2.03 -2.25 -2.96
C PHE A 39 2.97 -1.64 -3.99
N SER A 40 3.73 -0.59 -3.67
CA SER A 40 4.77 -0.08 -4.58
C SER A 40 5.88 -1.11 -4.82
N ILE A 41 6.34 -1.81 -3.76
CA ILE A 41 7.32 -2.90 -3.89
C ILE A 41 6.72 -4.05 -4.68
N TRP A 42 5.50 -4.45 -4.35
CA TRP A 42 4.81 -5.49 -5.08
C TRP A 42 4.63 -5.14 -6.56
N LYS A 43 4.22 -3.91 -6.91
CA LYS A 43 4.09 -3.43 -8.29
C LYS A 43 5.45 -3.46 -9.02
N GLN A 44 6.55 -3.12 -8.35
CA GLN A 44 7.90 -3.26 -8.91
C GLN A 44 8.24 -4.73 -9.19
N ASN A 45 7.90 -5.64 -8.28
CA ASN A 45 8.08 -7.08 -8.50
C ASN A 45 7.21 -7.59 -9.66
N VAL A 46 5.96 -7.14 -9.78
CA VAL A 46 5.10 -7.47 -10.92
C VAL A 46 5.72 -6.98 -12.22
N LYS A 47 6.21 -5.73 -12.26
CA LYS A 47 6.89 -5.17 -13.44
C LYS A 47 8.16 -5.92 -13.82
N SER A 48 8.93 -6.42 -12.86
CA SER A 48 10.18 -7.13 -13.15
C SER A 48 9.95 -8.55 -13.70
N ILE A 49 8.81 -9.18 -13.39
CA ILE A 49 8.45 -10.52 -13.88
C ILE A 49 7.45 -10.51 -15.05
N ALA A 50 6.71 -9.42 -15.21
CA ALA A 50 5.86 -9.18 -16.36
C ALA A 50 6.76 -8.71 -17.51
N ILE A 51 7.09 -9.66 -18.39
CA ILE A 51 7.55 -9.33 -19.76
C ILE A 51 6.49 -8.37 -20.31
N GLU A 52 6.85 -7.18 -20.79
CA GLU A 52 5.91 -6.31 -21.50
C GLU A 52 5.41 -7.03 -22.75
N PRO A 53 4.12 -7.34 -22.88
CA PRO A 53 3.60 -7.83 -24.14
C PRO A 53 2.52 -6.89 -24.67
N GLU A 54 2.42 -6.86 -25.99
CA GLU A 54 1.34 -6.17 -26.68
C GLU A 54 -0.04 -6.78 -26.32
N GLU A 55 -0.09 -8.01 -25.78
CA GLU A 55 -1.29 -8.64 -25.19
C GLU A 55 -0.92 -9.56 -23.99
N ILE A 56 -1.18 -9.12 -22.75
CA ILE A 56 -1.16 -10.02 -21.58
C ILE A 56 -2.49 -10.77 -21.47
N VAL A 57 -2.46 -12.09 -21.45
CA VAL A 57 -3.64 -12.91 -21.10
C VAL A 57 -3.94 -12.75 -19.60
N LEU A 58 -5.19 -12.44 -19.25
CA LEU A 58 -5.61 -12.15 -17.86
C LEU A 58 -5.13 -13.18 -16.84
N GLN A 59 -5.20 -14.47 -17.16
CA GLN A 59 -4.76 -15.54 -16.27
C GLN A 59 -3.25 -15.48 -15.98
N GLU A 60 -2.45 -15.11 -16.97
CA GLU A 60 -1.01 -14.97 -16.79
C GLU A 60 -0.69 -13.76 -15.91
N LEU A 61 -1.40 -12.64 -16.11
CA LEU A 61 -1.28 -11.47 -15.23
C LEU A 61 -1.60 -11.84 -13.78
N CYS A 62 -2.71 -12.54 -13.54
CA CYS A 62 -3.10 -13.01 -12.22
C CYS A 62 -2.04 -13.91 -11.60
N ASN A 63 -1.48 -14.86 -12.36
CA ASN A 63 -0.42 -15.74 -11.86
C ASN A 63 0.84 -14.95 -11.47
N LYS A 64 1.26 -13.98 -12.29
CA LYS A 64 2.40 -13.12 -12.00
C LYS A 64 2.14 -12.25 -10.76
N MET A 65 0.96 -11.66 -10.64
CA MET A 65 0.54 -10.89 -9.46
C MET A 65 0.67 -11.70 -8.16
N VAL A 66 0.23 -12.96 -8.18
CA VAL A 66 0.37 -13.86 -7.02
C VAL A 66 1.83 -14.16 -6.71
N ILE A 67 2.64 -14.51 -7.74
CA ILE A 67 4.07 -14.77 -7.56
C ILE A 67 4.81 -13.55 -6.99
N ALA A 68 4.54 -12.36 -7.50
CA ALA A 68 5.17 -11.14 -7.01
C ALA A 68 4.89 -10.89 -5.52
N PHE A 69 3.71 -11.30 -5.03
CA PHE A 69 3.33 -11.17 -3.64
C PHE A 69 4.06 -12.21 -2.77
N THR A 70 4.14 -13.47 -3.21
CA THR A 70 4.83 -14.53 -2.47
C THR A 70 6.35 -14.34 -2.44
N CYS A 71 6.92 -13.59 -3.38
CA CYS A 71 8.33 -13.22 -3.38
C CYS A 71 8.68 -12.10 -2.39
N MET A 72 7.70 -11.40 -1.80
CA MET A 72 7.98 -10.36 -0.81
C MET A 72 8.48 -10.96 0.50
N LYS A 73 9.53 -10.34 1.06
CA LYS A 73 10.04 -10.71 2.38
C LYS A 73 9.29 -9.94 3.46
N GLU A 74 9.04 -10.59 4.58
CA GLU A 74 8.44 -9.98 5.76
C GLU A 74 9.19 -8.70 6.18
N GLN A 75 10.52 -8.71 6.13
CA GLN A 75 11.34 -7.54 6.49
C GLN A 75 11.07 -6.33 5.59
N GLN A 76 10.73 -6.54 4.32
CA GLN A 76 10.37 -5.45 3.41
C GLN A 76 9.00 -4.86 3.79
N ILE A 77 8.04 -5.71 4.14
CA ILE A 77 6.72 -5.29 4.59
C ILE A 77 6.84 -4.49 5.90
N LEU A 78 7.59 -5.02 6.87
CA LEU A 78 7.84 -4.35 8.14
C LEU A 78 8.52 -2.99 7.94
N ALA A 79 9.52 -2.91 7.06
CA ALA A 79 10.19 -1.64 6.77
C ALA A 79 9.25 -0.60 6.14
N CYS A 80 8.35 -1.01 5.24
CA CYS A 80 7.33 -0.10 4.67
C CYS A 80 6.37 0.43 5.73
N ILE A 81 5.88 -0.47 6.61
CA ILE A 81 4.96 -0.10 7.68
C ILE A 81 5.64 0.84 8.66
N ASP A 82 6.84 0.47 9.13
CA ASP A 82 7.63 1.27 10.06
C ASP A 82 7.95 2.67 9.51
N HIS A 83 8.39 2.74 8.24
CA HIS A 83 8.68 4.01 7.59
C HIS A 83 7.44 4.90 7.48
N THR A 84 6.31 4.34 7.02
CA THR A 84 5.07 5.12 6.88
C THR A 84 4.59 5.62 8.25
N VAL A 85 4.62 4.75 9.25
CA VAL A 85 4.09 5.06 10.58
C VAL A 85 4.98 6.05 11.33
N ASN A 86 6.29 5.83 11.33
CA ASN A 86 7.21 6.57 12.18
C ASN A 86 7.89 7.75 11.46
N THR A 87 7.94 7.73 10.13
CA THR A 87 8.55 8.82 9.34
C THR A 87 7.50 9.67 8.64
N VAL A 88 6.66 9.07 7.80
CA VAL A 88 5.74 9.84 6.95
C VAL A 88 4.65 10.53 7.79
N PHE A 89 4.02 9.83 8.74
CA PHE A 89 3.06 10.47 9.64
C PHE A 89 3.70 11.57 10.49
N ALA A 90 4.92 11.35 11.00
CA ALA A 90 5.61 12.34 11.80
C ALA A 90 5.83 13.65 11.02
N LYS A 91 6.28 13.54 9.76
CA LYS A 91 6.41 14.69 8.86
C LYS A 91 5.08 15.37 8.57
N ALA A 92 4.02 14.60 8.33
CA ALA A 92 2.69 15.15 8.09
C ALA A 92 2.18 15.96 9.30
N LEU A 93 2.37 15.45 10.52
CA LEU A 93 2.04 16.16 11.75
C LEU A 93 2.87 17.44 11.94
N ALA A 94 4.15 17.39 11.55
CA ALA A 94 5.05 18.55 11.56
C ALA A 94 4.80 19.55 10.42
N LYS A 95 3.89 19.25 9.49
CA LYS A 95 3.63 20.03 8.26
C LYS A 95 4.87 20.18 7.37
N GLU A 96 5.70 19.16 7.37
CA GLU A 96 6.90 19.07 6.53
C GLU A 96 6.57 18.43 5.18
N ASP A 97 7.47 18.62 4.22
CA ASP A 97 7.40 17.90 2.94
C ASP A 97 7.60 16.39 3.17
N LEU A 98 6.63 15.61 2.69
CA LEU A 98 6.63 14.16 2.78
C LEU A 98 7.68 13.57 1.83
N LEU A 99 7.88 14.19 0.67
CA LEU A 99 8.84 13.81 -0.35
C LEU A 99 10.16 14.53 -0.06
N GLY A 100 11.01 13.96 0.80
CA GLY A 100 12.38 14.47 0.93
C GLY A 100 13.14 14.39 -0.41
N GLU A 101 14.22 15.17 -0.54
CA GLU A 101 15.16 15.10 -1.66
C GLU A 101 15.61 13.65 -1.89
N GLY A 102 15.02 12.94 -2.85
CA GLY A 102 15.35 11.54 -3.14
C GLY A 102 14.19 10.65 -3.60
N TYR A 103 12.94 11.12 -3.51
CA TYR A 103 11.79 10.41 -4.10
C TYR A 103 11.54 10.90 -5.53
N THR A 104 12.26 10.33 -6.50
CA THR A 104 11.90 10.38 -7.92
C THR A 104 11.31 9.04 -8.33
N MET A 105 10.07 9.06 -8.85
CA MET A 105 9.43 7.92 -9.52
C MET A 105 10.16 7.55 -10.81
#